data_AF-A0A9Q0WQ40-F1
#
_entry.id   AF-A0A9Q0WQ40-F1
#
_cell.length_a   1.000
_cell.length_b   1.000
_cell.length_c   1.000
_cell.angle_alpha   90.00
_cell.angle_beta   90.00
_cell.angle_gamma   90.00
#
_symmetry.space_group_name_H-M   'P 1'
#
loop_
_entity.id
_entity.type
_entity.pdbx_description
1 polymer ?
#
loop_
_entity_poly.entity_id
_entity_poly.type
_entity_poly.pdbx_seq_one_letter_code
_entity_poly.pdbx_strand_id
1 'polypeptide(L)'
;MGIFVLILGAFGSVFDLVKMFLRMGNASGISYYSAESHPPRPPDVFLLKLACHDRKGLLHDVTGVLCELELTIKKVKVSTTPDGRVMDLFFVTDTRELLHTNKRKEDTYDHLRAVMGNSMISCDIEMVGLEITACSAESSFLPTAITENILPLKMPDEAPSSLTSTNVSVIMDNMLSPAHTLVQIVCQDHKGLLYDIMRTLKDYNIQISYGRFYIKHRRTCEIDLFIMQADGMKIVDPNKQKALSSRLEMELVRPLRVAVVSRGPDTELMVANPVELSGKGRPLVFHDITLALTMLNSCIFSAEIRRRMIGDREFEVYRVLLDEGEGLAVPRRKIEEQVWKMLMGWEQ
;
A
#
# COMPACT_ATOMS: atom_id res chain seq x y z
N MET A 1 -13.85 5.10 27.56
CA MET A 1 -14.20 6.29 26.78
C MET A 1 -12.98 7.21 26.78
N GLY A 2 -12.00 6.93 25.93
CA GLY A 2 -10.81 7.76 25.77
C GLY A 2 -11.05 8.73 24.64
N ILE A 3 -11.05 10.02 24.93
CA ILE A 3 -11.13 11.06 23.89
C ILE A 3 -9.79 11.02 23.15
N PHE A 4 -9.80 10.56 21.89
CA PHE A 4 -8.68 10.71 20.98
C PHE A 4 -8.52 12.21 20.67
N VAL A 5 -7.54 12.87 21.31
CA VAL A 5 -7.15 14.23 20.95
C VAL A 5 -5.85 14.17 20.15
N LEU A 6 -5.98 14.05 18.82
CA LEU A 6 -4.89 14.44 17.92
C LEU A 6 -4.96 15.97 17.81
N ILE A 7 -4.11 16.69 18.54
CA ILE A 7 -3.96 18.14 18.31
C ILE A 7 -3.11 18.30 17.04
N LEU A 8 -3.77 18.21 15.89
CA LEU A 8 -3.16 18.52 14.60
C LEU A 8 -3.09 20.04 14.44
N GLY A 9 -1.87 20.57 14.30
CA GLY A 9 -1.67 21.86 13.66
C GLY A 9 -2.24 21.81 12.24
N ALA A 10 -3.02 22.82 11.86
CA ALA A 10 -3.91 22.82 10.70
C ALA A 10 -3.24 22.42 9.36
N PHE A 11 -3.52 21.22 8.85
CA PHE A 11 -3.39 20.87 7.41
C PHE A 11 -4.40 19.77 7.02
N GLY A 12 -5.14 20.01 5.94
CA GLY A 12 -6.35 19.26 5.55
C GLY A 12 -6.16 17.83 5.03
N SER A 13 -4.94 17.36 4.74
CA SER A 13 -4.72 16.01 4.19
C SER A 13 -4.60 14.90 5.26
N VAL A 14 -4.31 15.26 6.52
CA VAL A 14 -4.21 14.29 7.63
C VAL A 14 -5.59 13.82 8.09
N PHE A 15 -6.63 14.62 7.80
CA PHE A 15 -8.00 14.38 8.26
C PHE A 15 -8.63 13.12 7.63
N ASP A 16 -8.27 12.78 6.39
CA ASP A 16 -8.80 11.60 5.71
C ASP A 16 -8.10 10.30 6.14
N LEU A 17 -6.78 10.36 6.42
CA LEU A 17 -6.03 9.21 6.95
C LEU A 17 -6.49 8.84 8.36
N VAL A 18 -6.76 9.85 9.20
CA VAL A 18 -7.27 9.67 10.56
C VAL A 18 -8.73 9.21 10.55
N LYS A 19 -9.59 9.71 9.64
CA LYS A 19 -10.95 9.17 9.45
C LYS A 19 -10.95 7.71 8.99
N MET A 20 -10.01 7.30 8.13
CA MET A 20 -9.86 5.90 7.71
C MET A 20 -9.47 5.01 8.90
N PHE A 21 -8.55 5.46 9.75
CA PHE A 21 -8.19 4.75 10.98
C PHE A 21 -9.33 4.72 12.02
N LEU A 22 -10.04 5.83 12.23
CA LEU A 22 -11.15 5.92 13.18
C LEU A 22 -12.37 5.10 12.76
N ARG A 23 -12.67 4.99 11.46
CA ARG A 23 -13.71 4.06 10.96
C ARG A 23 -13.36 2.60 11.22
N MET A 24 -12.07 2.25 11.23
CA MET A 24 -11.61 0.89 11.56
C MET A 24 -11.54 0.63 13.08
N GLY A 25 -11.68 1.65 13.92
CA GLY A 25 -11.73 1.53 15.38
C GLY A 25 -13.14 1.35 15.98
N ASN A 26 -14.20 1.46 15.18
CA ASN A 26 -15.59 1.42 15.67
C ASN A 26 -16.28 0.05 15.58
N ALA A 27 -15.54 -1.04 15.38
CA ALA A 27 -16.05 -2.40 15.50
C ALA A 27 -15.88 -2.98 16.93
N SER A 28 -15.71 -2.14 17.95
CA SER A 28 -15.74 -2.59 19.36
C SER A 28 -17.17 -2.58 19.91
N GLY A 29 -18.06 -3.34 19.27
CA GLY A 29 -19.17 -3.96 19.97
C GLY A 29 -18.60 -5.15 20.72
N ILE A 30 -18.48 -5.05 22.04
CA ILE A 30 -18.13 -6.19 22.90
C ILE A 30 -19.15 -7.28 22.65
N SER A 31 -18.74 -8.35 21.99
CA SER A 31 -19.48 -9.60 21.86
C SER A 31 -18.53 -10.72 22.25
N TYR A 32 -18.61 -11.14 23.51
CA TYR A 32 -18.13 -12.46 23.91
C TYR A 32 -19.03 -13.48 23.21
N TYR A 33 -18.59 -14.04 22.09
CA TYR A 33 -19.12 -15.29 21.58
C TYR A 33 -17.97 -16.16 21.06
N SER A 34 -17.77 -17.27 21.76
CA SER A 34 -17.15 -18.47 21.21
C SER A 34 -18.01 -18.93 20.04
N ALA A 35 -17.45 -18.94 18.82
CA ALA A 35 -18.03 -19.60 17.67
C ALA A 35 -16.89 -20.05 16.75
N GLU A 36 -17.01 -21.29 16.28
CA GLU A 36 -16.10 -22.04 15.44
C GLU A 36 -15.51 -21.18 14.31
N SER A 37 -14.17 -21.15 14.21
CA SER A 37 -13.45 -20.37 13.20
C SER A 37 -13.63 -20.98 11.81
N HIS A 38 -14.71 -20.64 11.13
CA HIS A 38 -14.75 -20.74 9.68
C HIS A 38 -13.76 -19.74 9.09
N PRO A 39 -12.92 -20.13 8.11
CA PRO A 39 -12.03 -19.19 7.44
C PRO A 39 -12.89 -18.08 6.80
N PRO A 40 -12.44 -16.81 6.87
CA PRO A 40 -13.18 -15.71 6.26
C PRO A 40 -13.37 -16.01 4.76
N ARG A 41 -14.60 -15.80 4.27
CA ARG A 41 -14.92 -15.97 2.86
C ARG A 41 -13.99 -15.07 2.04
N PRO A 42 -13.33 -15.58 0.97
CA PRO A 42 -12.51 -14.73 0.13
C PRO A 42 -13.39 -13.62 -0.48
N PRO A 43 -12.87 -12.39 -0.57
CA PRO A 43 -13.65 -11.27 -1.10
C PRO A 43 -14.02 -11.51 -2.56
N ASP A 44 -15.22 -11.09 -2.95
CA ASP A 44 -15.68 -11.17 -4.33
C ASP A 44 -14.77 -10.34 -5.24
N VAL A 45 -14.29 -10.96 -6.31
CA VAL A 45 -13.48 -10.31 -7.33
C VAL A 45 -14.37 -9.96 -8.51
N PHE A 46 -14.21 -8.74 -9.01
CA PHE A 46 -14.93 -8.22 -10.17
C PHE A 46 -13.94 -7.91 -11.28
N LEU A 47 -14.34 -8.19 -12.51
CA LEU A 47 -13.62 -7.80 -13.71
C LEU A 47 -14.28 -6.54 -14.26
N LEU A 48 -13.56 -5.44 -14.19
CA LEU A 48 -13.90 -4.20 -14.86
C LEU A 48 -13.15 -4.15 -16.21
N LYS A 49 -13.91 -4.15 -17.30
CA LYS A 49 -13.42 -4.04 -18.67
C LYS A 49 -13.60 -2.60 -19.12
N LEU A 50 -12.52 -1.92 -19.46
CA LEU A 50 -12.54 -0.52 -19.87
C LEU A 50 -12.01 -0.40 -21.30
N ALA A 51 -12.87 0.06 -22.22
CA ALA A 51 -12.47 0.40 -23.57
C ALA A 51 -12.39 1.92 -23.72
N CYS A 52 -11.28 2.44 -24.25
CA CYS A 52 -11.10 3.88 -24.42
C CYS A 52 -10.09 4.20 -25.53
N HIS A 53 -10.03 5.48 -25.92
CA HIS A 53 -8.97 5.99 -26.80
C HIS A 53 -7.69 6.17 -25.98
N ASP A 54 -6.56 5.70 -26.53
CA ASP A 54 -5.29 5.78 -25.82
C ASP A 54 -4.88 7.23 -25.54
N ARG A 55 -4.42 7.49 -24.33
CA ARG A 55 -3.78 8.75 -23.97
C ARG A 55 -2.82 8.55 -22.81
N LYS A 56 -1.78 9.39 -22.79
CA LYS A 56 -0.83 9.42 -21.68
C LYS A 56 -1.55 9.66 -20.34
N GLY A 57 -1.18 8.86 -19.34
CA GLY A 57 -1.72 8.97 -17.98
C GLY A 57 -3.09 8.32 -17.77
N LEU A 58 -3.68 7.69 -18.81
CA LEU A 58 -4.97 7.02 -18.71
C LEU A 58 -5.06 6.04 -17.52
N LEU A 59 -4.10 5.12 -17.40
CA LEU A 59 -4.10 4.14 -16.32
C LEU A 59 -3.97 4.80 -14.94
N HIS A 60 -3.24 5.91 -14.84
CA HIS A 60 -3.14 6.68 -13.60
C HIS A 60 -4.48 7.30 -13.21
N ASP A 61 -5.16 7.96 -14.15
CA ASP A 61 -6.47 8.58 -13.93
C ASP A 61 -7.52 7.54 -13.50
N VAL A 62 -7.55 6.39 -14.17
CA VAL A 62 -8.44 5.27 -13.81
C VAL A 62 -8.10 4.74 -12.42
N THR A 63 -6.81 4.57 -12.11
CA THR A 63 -6.38 4.15 -10.76
C THR A 63 -6.82 5.16 -9.70
N GLY A 64 -6.77 6.46 -9.98
CA GLY A 64 -7.28 7.52 -9.10
C GLY A 64 -8.76 7.33 -8.78
N VAL A 65 -9.61 7.19 -9.79
CA VAL A 65 -11.05 6.97 -9.62
C VAL A 65 -11.34 5.70 -8.82
N LEU A 66 -10.67 4.60 -9.14
CA LEU A 66 -10.86 3.33 -8.40
C LEU A 66 -10.43 3.48 -6.93
N CYS A 67 -9.35 4.20 -6.64
CA CYS A 67 -8.93 4.50 -5.27
C CYS A 67 -9.97 5.35 -4.52
N GLU A 68 -10.49 6.42 -5.13
CA GLU A 68 -11.52 7.29 -4.55
C GLU A 68 -12.80 6.52 -4.22
N LEU A 69 -13.14 5.55 -5.06
CA LEU A 69 -14.26 4.65 -4.85
C LEU A 69 -13.97 3.52 -3.88
N GLU A 70 -12.78 3.42 -3.28
CA GLU A 70 -12.37 2.30 -2.39
C GLU A 70 -12.39 0.92 -3.08
N LEU A 71 -12.21 0.90 -4.40
CA LEU A 71 -12.02 -0.32 -5.19
C LEU A 71 -10.54 -0.66 -5.23
N THR A 72 -10.18 -1.83 -4.72
CA THR A 72 -8.79 -2.29 -4.67
C THR A 72 -8.47 -3.10 -5.91
N ILE A 73 -7.48 -2.66 -6.68
CA ILE A 73 -6.96 -3.41 -7.83
C ILE A 73 -6.13 -4.60 -7.32
N LYS A 74 -6.35 -5.78 -7.91
CA LYS A 74 -5.54 -6.99 -7.70
C LYS A 74 -4.66 -7.29 -8.91
N LYS A 75 -5.17 -6.99 -10.10
CA LYS A 75 -4.47 -7.21 -11.36
C LYS A 75 -4.98 -6.27 -12.43
N VAL A 76 -4.07 -5.83 -13.28
CA VAL A 76 -4.33 -5.04 -14.48
C VAL A 76 -3.64 -5.71 -15.66
N LYS A 77 -4.38 -5.84 -16.76
CA LYS A 77 -3.82 -6.13 -18.08
C LYS A 77 -4.17 -4.97 -18.99
N VAL A 78 -3.15 -4.35 -19.57
CA VAL A 78 -3.30 -3.29 -20.56
C VAL A 78 -3.10 -3.90 -21.93
N SER A 79 -3.98 -3.58 -22.87
CA SER A 79 -3.82 -4.02 -24.25
C SER A 79 -4.28 -2.94 -25.21
N THR A 80 -3.44 -2.64 -26.20
CA THR A 80 -3.76 -1.68 -27.27
C THR A 80 -4.05 -2.46 -28.54
N THR A 81 -5.21 -2.21 -29.14
CA THR A 81 -5.61 -2.82 -30.41
C THR A 81 -4.94 -2.10 -31.58
N PRO A 82 -4.77 -2.77 -32.75
CA PRO A 82 -4.07 -2.19 -33.90
C PRO A 82 -4.66 -0.89 -34.46
N ASP A 83 -5.93 -0.60 -34.14
CA ASP A 83 -6.63 0.63 -34.49
C ASP A 83 -6.45 1.75 -33.46
N GLY A 84 -5.55 1.58 -32.47
CA GLY A 84 -5.19 2.61 -31.49
C GLY A 84 -6.16 2.73 -30.31
N ARG A 85 -7.09 1.79 -30.14
CA ARG A 85 -7.95 1.72 -28.95
C ARG A 85 -7.28 0.92 -27.84
N VAL A 86 -7.59 1.26 -26.59
CA VAL A 86 -7.11 0.55 -25.41
C VAL A 86 -8.26 -0.28 -24.83
N MET A 87 -7.95 -1.53 -24.49
CA MET A 87 -8.81 -2.44 -23.76
C MET A 87 -8.10 -2.88 -22.48
N ASP A 88 -8.46 -2.24 -21.38
CA ASP A 88 -7.88 -2.49 -20.07
C ASP A 88 -8.79 -3.39 -19.24
N LEU A 89 -8.18 -4.40 -18.62
CA LEU A 89 -8.87 -5.37 -17.77
C LEU A 89 -8.38 -5.21 -16.33
N PHE A 90 -9.25 -4.70 -15.46
CA PHE A 90 -8.99 -4.51 -14.04
C PHE A 90 -9.70 -5.59 -13.24
N PHE A 91 -8.95 -6.38 -12.49
CA PHE A 91 -9.51 -7.28 -11.48
C PHE A 91 -9.53 -6.52 -10.16
N VAL A 92 -10.71 -6.23 -9.62
CA VAL A 92 -10.91 -5.38 -8.46
C VAL A 92 -11.73 -6.06 -7.37
N THR A 93 -11.50 -5.68 -6.12
CA THR A 93 -12.35 -6.03 -4.96
C THR A 93 -12.92 -4.76 -4.36
N ASP A 94 -14.18 -4.78 -3.92
CA ASP A 94 -14.83 -3.61 -3.31
C ASP A 94 -14.72 -3.65 -1.79
N THR A 95 -14.03 -2.67 -1.20
CA THR A 95 -13.90 -2.55 0.26
C THR A 95 -15.25 -2.33 0.94
N ARG A 96 -16.22 -1.76 0.22
CA ARG A 96 -17.58 -1.55 0.72
C ARG A 96 -18.49 -2.75 0.54
N GLU A 97 -18.04 -3.78 -0.18
CA GLU A 97 -18.81 -4.99 -0.51
C GLU A 97 -20.14 -4.71 -1.24
N LEU A 98 -20.24 -3.62 -2.01
CA LEU A 98 -21.48 -3.20 -2.69
C LEU A 98 -21.42 -3.34 -4.22
N LEU A 99 -20.27 -3.67 -4.82
CA LEU A 99 -20.08 -3.70 -6.27
C LEU A 99 -20.89 -4.80 -7.00
N HIS A 100 -21.48 -5.73 -6.25
CA HIS A 100 -22.48 -6.65 -6.78
C HIS A 100 -23.81 -5.94 -7.15
N THR A 101 -24.07 -4.75 -6.60
CA THR A 101 -25.29 -3.97 -6.87
C THR A 101 -25.17 -3.12 -8.13
N ASN A 102 -26.27 -2.98 -8.89
CA ASN A 102 -26.29 -2.15 -10.09
C ASN A 102 -25.99 -0.67 -9.78
N LYS A 103 -26.51 -0.16 -8.66
CA LYS A 103 -26.27 1.22 -8.23
C LYS A 103 -24.77 1.51 -8.06
N ARG A 104 -24.03 0.62 -7.39
CA ARG A 104 -22.59 0.80 -7.18
C ARG A 104 -21.79 0.73 -8.49
N LYS A 105 -22.24 -0.11 -9.43
CA LYS A 105 -21.64 -0.20 -10.78
C LYS A 105 -21.91 1.06 -11.59
N GLU A 106 -23.13 1.59 -11.56
CA GLU A 106 -23.52 2.85 -12.20
C GLU A 106 -22.76 4.04 -11.60
N ASP A 107 -22.69 4.13 -10.27
CA ASP A 107 -21.87 5.14 -9.58
C ASP A 107 -20.41 5.05 -10.06
N THR A 108 -19.83 3.84 -10.15
CA THR A 108 -18.45 3.63 -10.61
C THR A 108 -18.27 4.08 -12.06
N TYR A 109 -19.24 3.76 -12.91
CA TYR A 109 -19.26 4.16 -14.31
C TYR A 109 -19.28 5.68 -14.48
N ASP A 110 -20.12 6.37 -13.71
CA ASP A 110 -20.26 7.83 -13.78
C ASP A 110 -18.99 8.56 -13.34
N HIS A 111 -18.30 8.06 -12.31
CA HIS A 111 -17.03 8.64 -11.87
C HIS A 111 -15.93 8.43 -12.93
N LEU A 112 -15.85 7.24 -13.54
CA LEU A 112 -14.90 6.98 -14.63
C LEU A 112 -15.19 7.88 -15.83
N ARG A 113 -16.46 8.01 -16.22
CA ARG A 113 -16.88 8.89 -17.31
C ARG A 113 -16.57 10.36 -17.03
N ALA A 114 -16.74 10.82 -15.79
CA ALA A 114 -16.43 12.20 -15.39
C ALA A 114 -14.94 12.55 -15.59
N VAL A 115 -14.03 11.61 -15.28
CA VAL A 115 -12.58 11.83 -15.41
C VAL A 115 -12.09 11.58 -16.84
N MET A 116 -12.60 10.55 -17.51
CA MET A 116 -12.13 10.16 -18.85
C MET A 116 -12.79 10.96 -19.98
N GLY A 117 -13.95 11.55 -19.72
CA GLY A 117 -14.73 12.31 -20.69
C GLY A 117 -15.04 11.51 -21.96
N ASN A 118 -14.90 12.16 -23.12
CA ASN A 118 -15.18 11.57 -24.42
C ASN A 118 -14.18 10.47 -24.85
N SER A 119 -13.12 10.25 -24.07
CA SER A 119 -12.13 9.20 -24.37
C SER A 119 -12.69 7.81 -24.08
N MET A 120 -13.64 7.69 -23.16
CA MET A 120 -14.25 6.44 -22.73
C MET A 120 -15.26 5.92 -23.77
N ILE A 121 -15.04 4.69 -24.27
CA ILE A 121 -15.90 4.02 -25.25
C ILE A 121 -16.93 3.14 -24.54
N SER A 122 -16.47 2.29 -23.63
CA SER A 122 -17.35 1.45 -22.81
C SER A 122 -16.68 1.08 -21.49
N CYS A 123 -17.49 0.77 -20.48
CA CYS A 123 -17.05 0.15 -19.24
C CYS A 123 -18.10 -0.86 -18.81
N ASP A 124 -17.64 -2.06 -18.49
CA ASP A 124 -18.47 -3.17 -18.06
C ASP A 124 -17.87 -3.80 -16.80
N ILE A 125 -18.72 -4.18 -15.85
CA ILE A 125 -18.30 -4.72 -14.55
C ILE A 125 -19.04 -6.03 -14.28
N GLU A 126 -18.29 -7.12 -14.36
CA GLU A 126 -18.78 -8.48 -14.16
C GLU A 126 -18.20 -9.08 -12.89
N MET A 127 -18.98 -9.89 -12.18
CA MET A 127 -18.46 -10.70 -11.08
C MET A 127 -17.67 -11.87 -11.66
N VAL A 128 -16.46 -12.09 -11.17
CA VAL A 128 -15.62 -13.21 -11.58
C VAL A 128 -15.99 -14.42 -10.71
N GLY A 129 -16.40 -15.52 -11.35
CA GLY A 129 -16.76 -16.76 -10.65
C GLY A 129 -15.60 -17.31 -9.81
N LEU A 130 -15.94 -17.95 -8.68
CA LEU A 130 -14.99 -18.44 -7.65
C LEU A 130 -13.82 -19.28 -8.21
N GLU A 131 -14.05 -19.98 -9.33
CA GLU A 131 -13.06 -20.86 -9.99
C GLU A 131 -11.86 -20.10 -10.58
N ILE A 132 -12.05 -18.85 -11.01
CA ILE A 132 -10.96 -18.00 -11.55
C ILE A 132 -10.22 -17.29 -10.40
N THR A 133 -10.92 -17.03 -9.29
CA THR A 133 -10.34 -16.49 -8.05
C THR A 133 -9.38 -17.49 -7.41
N ALA A 134 -9.67 -18.80 -7.50
CA ALA A 134 -8.77 -19.86 -7.03
C ALA A 134 -7.43 -19.86 -7.79
N CYS A 135 -7.41 -19.64 -9.10
CA CYS A 135 -6.17 -19.56 -9.89
C CYS A 135 -5.32 -18.30 -9.62
N SER A 136 -5.85 -17.32 -8.88
CA SER A 136 -5.08 -16.18 -8.36
C SER A 136 -4.74 -16.32 -6.86
N ALA A 137 -5.30 -17.33 -6.20
CA ALA A 137 -5.10 -17.68 -4.79
C ALA A 137 -4.31 -18.99 -4.56
N GLU A 138 -4.00 -19.78 -5.61
CA GLU A 138 -3.02 -20.89 -5.58
C GLU A 138 -1.59 -20.31 -5.69
N SER A 139 -0.62 -20.49 -4.78
CA SER A 139 -0.56 -21.31 -3.57
C SER A 139 0.32 -20.61 -2.52
N SER A 140 -0.12 -20.62 -1.26
CA SER A 140 0.75 -20.43 -0.09
C SER A 140 1.29 -21.77 0.45
N PHE A 141 0.92 -22.89 -0.17
CA PHE A 141 1.35 -24.24 0.22
C PHE A 141 1.47 -25.14 -1.02
N LEU A 142 2.64 -25.14 -1.67
CA LEU A 142 3.07 -26.27 -2.52
C LEU A 142 4.27 -26.96 -1.86
N PRO A 143 4.36 -28.31 -1.90
CA PRO A 143 5.51 -29.04 -1.37
C PRO A 143 6.82 -28.58 -2.02
N THR A 144 7.84 -28.37 -1.19
CA THR A 144 9.15 -27.75 -1.46
C THR A 144 10.01 -28.41 -2.56
N ALA A 145 9.50 -29.37 -3.33
CA ALA A 145 10.30 -30.20 -4.22
C ALA A 145 10.25 -29.82 -5.72
N ILE A 146 9.41 -28.87 -6.15
CA ILE A 146 9.29 -28.50 -7.59
C ILE A 146 9.56 -26.99 -7.85
N THR A 147 9.71 -26.17 -6.80
CA THR A 147 9.81 -24.70 -6.94
C THR A 147 11.19 -24.18 -7.35
N GLU A 148 12.19 -25.04 -7.55
CA GLU A 148 13.54 -24.60 -7.94
C GLU A 148 13.65 -24.12 -9.40
N ASN A 149 12.62 -24.30 -10.24
CA ASN A 149 12.65 -23.92 -11.66
C ASN A 149 11.77 -22.71 -12.07
N ILE A 150 11.24 -21.93 -11.11
CA ILE A 150 10.69 -20.59 -11.40
C ILE A 150 11.44 -19.59 -10.52
N LEU A 151 12.60 -19.19 -11.02
CA LEU A 151 13.54 -18.17 -10.54
C LEU A 151 13.14 -17.48 -9.21
N PRO A 152 13.89 -17.71 -8.11
CA PRO A 152 13.78 -16.86 -6.93
C PRO A 152 14.36 -15.48 -7.27
N LEU A 153 13.52 -14.59 -7.82
CA LEU A 153 13.77 -13.14 -7.79
C LEU A 153 13.72 -12.71 -6.33
N LYS A 154 14.85 -12.88 -5.62
CA LYS A 154 15.10 -12.26 -4.32
C LYS A 154 15.26 -10.77 -4.58
N MET A 155 14.43 -9.95 -3.93
CA MET A 155 14.69 -8.52 -3.85
C MET A 155 16.07 -8.35 -3.19
N PRO A 156 17.00 -7.58 -3.77
CA PRO A 156 18.28 -7.33 -3.12
C PRO A 156 18.05 -6.65 -1.76
N ASP A 157 18.64 -7.23 -0.72
CA ASP A 157 18.52 -6.71 0.66
C ASP A 157 19.29 -5.39 0.80
N GLU A 158 20.37 -5.23 0.03
CA GLU A 158 21.17 -3.99 -0.05
C GLU A 158 20.56 -3.02 -1.08
N ALA A 159 20.04 -1.89 -0.60
CA ALA A 159 19.61 -0.79 -1.44
C ALA A 159 20.78 0.18 -1.72
N PRO A 160 20.77 0.89 -2.86
CA PRO A 160 21.54 2.10 -3.03
C PRO A 160 21.22 3.09 -1.90
N SER A 161 22.23 3.78 -1.37
CA SER A 161 22.07 4.76 -0.27
C SER A 161 21.04 5.86 -0.55
N SER A 162 20.71 6.11 -1.83
CA SER A 162 19.68 7.07 -2.27
C SER A 162 18.24 6.65 -2.00
N LEU A 163 17.97 5.38 -1.66
CA LEU A 163 16.62 4.83 -1.43
C LEU A 163 16.33 4.58 0.06
N THR A 164 16.99 5.31 0.96
CA THR A 164 16.82 5.19 2.42
C THR A 164 16.50 6.54 3.05
N SER A 165 15.70 6.52 4.11
CA SER A 165 15.49 7.68 4.97
C SER A 165 16.74 7.88 5.85
N THR A 166 17.30 9.10 5.82
CA THR A 166 18.47 9.44 6.65
C THR A 166 17.99 10.04 7.96
N ASN A 167 18.64 9.68 9.08
CA ASN A 167 18.40 10.21 10.43
C ASN A 167 17.05 9.79 11.05
N VAL A 168 16.83 8.48 11.20
CA VAL A 168 15.77 7.95 12.06
C VAL A 168 16.35 7.72 13.46
N SER A 169 15.69 8.26 14.49
CA SER A 169 15.99 7.97 15.88
C SER A 169 14.71 7.72 16.66
N VAL A 170 14.68 6.63 17.44
CA VAL A 170 13.55 6.32 18.32
C VAL A 170 14.04 6.25 19.75
N ILE A 171 13.50 7.10 20.61
CA ILE A 171 13.84 7.18 22.03
C ILE A 171 12.59 6.82 22.84
N MET A 172 12.77 6.05 23.90
CA MET A 172 11.70 5.73 24.83
C MET A 172 12.00 6.29 26.22
N ASP A 173 11.00 6.89 26.83
CA ASP A 173 11.07 7.42 28.19
C ASP A 173 9.85 6.97 29.02
N ASN A 174 10.10 6.63 30.28
CA ASN A 174 9.09 6.23 31.26
C ASN A 174 8.96 7.24 32.42
N MET A 175 9.64 8.38 32.34
CA MET A 175 9.69 9.38 33.41
C MET A 175 8.61 10.45 33.27
N LEU A 176 8.21 10.79 32.05
CA LEU A 176 7.24 11.86 31.79
C LEU A 176 5.78 11.51 32.09
N SER A 177 5.46 10.23 32.32
CA SER A 177 4.11 9.79 32.67
C SER A 177 4.15 8.62 33.64
N PRO A 178 3.34 8.62 34.72
CA PRO A 178 3.27 7.49 35.64
C PRO A 178 2.63 6.25 35.00
N ALA A 179 1.76 6.45 33.99
CA ALA A 179 0.92 5.40 33.41
C ALA A 179 1.31 5.00 31.98
N HIS A 180 2.15 5.77 31.28
CA HIS A 180 2.45 5.56 29.86
C HIS A 180 3.97 5.53 29.62
N THR A 181 4.38 4.85 28.55
CA THR A 181 5.72 5.02 27.96
C THR A 181 5.63 6.09 26.89
N LEU A 182 6.48 7.11 26.95
CA LEU A 182 6.67 8.05 25.84
C LEU A 182 7.60 7.42 24.81
N VAL A 183 7.21 7.45 23.54
CA VAL A 183 8.07 7.16 22.40
C VAL A 183 8.24 8.44 21.60
N GLN A 184 9.49 8.87 21.46
CA GLN A 184 9.87 10.02 20.66
C GLN A 184 10.54 9.52 19.40
N ILE A 185 9.96 9.85 18.25
CA ILE A 185 10.43 9.45 16.93
C ILE A 185 10.84 10.71 16.20
N VAL A 186 12.11 10.77 15.78
CA VAL A 186 12.61 11.78 14.86
C VAL A 186 12.98 11.09 13.57
N CYS A 187 12.43 11.54 12.45
CA CYS A 187 12.69 10.95 11.14
C CYS A 187 12.45 11.95 10.01
N GLN A 188 12.85 11.60 8.79
CA GLN A 188 12.47 12.37 7.61
C GLN A 188 10.98 12.16 7.30
N ASP A 189 10.26 13.27 7.14
CA ASP A 189 8.85 13.27 6.73
C ASP A 189 8.69 12.65 5.35
N HIS A 190 7.65 11.84 5.21
CA HIS A 190 7.31 11.18 3.97
C HIS A 190 5.81 10.83 3.95
N LYS A 191 5.26 10.73 2.73
CA LYS A 191 3.91 10.22 2.52
C LYS A 191 3.79 8.87 3.24
N GLY A 192 2.68 8.61 3.94
CA GLY A 192 2.45 7.34 4.64
C GLY A 192 3.18 7.16 5.98
N LEU A 193 4.00 8.12 6.44
CA LEU A 193 4.75 8.02 7.71
C LEU A 193 3.90 7.57 8.90
N LEU A 194 2.71 8.19 9.07
CA LEU A 194 1.78 7.79 10.13
C LEU A 194 1.33 6.34 9.99
N TYR A 195 1.00 5.89 8.78
CA TYR A 195 0.61 4.51 8.55
C TYR A 195 1.74 3.55 8.93
N ASP A 196 2.98 3.85 8.54
CA ASP A 196 4.14 2.99 8.80
C ASP A 196 4.42 2.85 10.32
N ILE A 197 4.28 3.95 11.08
CA ILE A 197 4.37 3.92 12.56
C ILE A 197 3.21 3.13 13.17
N MET A 198 1.98 3.47 12.79
CA MET A 198 0.77 2.89 13.39
C MET A 198 0.66 1.39 13.11
N ARG A 199 1.01 0.95 11.89
CA ARG A 199 1.11 -0.46 11.51
C ARG A 199 2.06 -1.19 12.46
N THR A 200 3.27 -0.64 12.62
CA THR A 200 4.31 -1.26 13.45
C THR A 200 3.88 -1.37 14.91
N LEU A 201 3.26 -0.34 15.47
CA LEU A 201 2.75 -0.37 16.85
C LEU A 201 1.60 -1.39 17.00
N LYS A 202 0.71 -1.46 16.01
CA LYS A 202 -0.40 -2.42 15.97
C LYS A 202 0.10 -3.86 15.94
N ASP A 203 1.09 -4.17 15.10
CA ASP A 203 1.66 -5.52 14.97
C ASP A 203 2.31 -6.01 16.29
N TYR A 204 2.73 -5.08 17.15
CA TYR A 204 3.28 -5.35 18.48
C TYR A 204 2.23 -5.27 19.61
N ASN A 205 0.94 -5.15 19.27
CA ASN A 205 -0.18 -5.00 20.21
C ASN A 205 0.01 -3.81 21.18
N ILE A 206 0.58 -2.72 20.68
CA ILE A 206 0.77 -1.48 21.44
C ILE A 206 -0.43 -0.55 21.22
N GLN A 207 -0.97 -0.04 22.32
CA GLN A 207 -2.04 0.95 22.33
C GLN A 207 -1.46 2.35 22.42
N ILE A 208 -2.03 3.28 21.67
CA ILE A 208 -1.64 4.70 21.69
C ILE A 208 -2.74 5.47 22.40
N SER A 209 -2.38 6.19 23.45
CA SER A 209 -3.34 6.96 24.25
C SER A 209 -3.52 8.38 23.70
N TYR A 210 -2.42 9.05 23.39
CA TYR A 210 -2.41 10.35 22.70
C TYR A 210 -1.04 10.57 22.07
N GLY A 211 -0.99 11.48 21.10
CA GLY A 211 0.24 11.77 20.37
C GLY A 211 0.30 13.19 19.87
N ARG A 212 1.52 13.68 19.65
CA ARG A 212 1.82 14.99 19.08
C ARG A 212 2.70 14.80 17.86
N PHE A 213 2.41 15.55 16.81
CA PHE A 213 3.10 15.46 15.53
C PHE A 213 3.56 16.86 15.13
N TYR A 214 4.86 16.99 14.88
CA TYR A 214 5.50 18.26 14.55
C TYR A 214 6.36 18.09 13.31
N ILE A 215 6.02 18.81 12.24
CA ILE A 215 6.87 18.87 11.05
C ILE A 215 7.73 20.13 11.19
N LYS A 216 9.04 19.95 11.30
CA LYS A 216 10.04 21.01 11.28
C LYS A 216 10.36 21.42 9.84
N HIS A 217 11.03 22.57 9.70
CA HIS A 217 11.58 23.01 8.42
C HIS A 217 12.55 21.95 7.85
N ARG A 218 12.58 21.79 6.52
CA ARG A 218 13.41 20.81 5.76
C ARG A 218 12.99 19.33 5.89
N ARG A 219 11.69 19.02 6.01
CA ARG A 219 11.15 17.64 6.01
C ARG A 219 11.64 16.79 7.19
N THR A 220 11.97 17.37 8.34
CA THR A 220 12.20 16.60 9.57
C THR A 220 10.91 16.55 10.37
N CYS A 221 10.49 15.36 10.79
CA CYS A 221 9.31 15.14 11.59
C CYS A 221 9.72 14.69 13.00
N GLU A 222 9.09 15.28 14.01
CA GLU A 222 9.17 14.88 15.41
C GLU A 222 7.80 14.43 15.88
N ILE A 223 7.76 13.23 16.44
CA ILE A 223 6.52 12.57 16.83
C ILE A 223 6.68 12.06 18.26
N ASP A 224 5.81 12.52 19.14
CA ASP A 224 5.75 12.08 20.52
C ASP A 224 4.49 11.25 20.72
N LEU A 225 4.61 9.97 21.07
CA LEU A 225 3.49 9.06 21.31
C LEU A 225 3.51 8.57 22.75
N PHE A 226 2.40 8.72 23.46
CA PHE A 226 2.20 8.09 24.76
C PHE A 226 1.50 6.75 24.54
N ILE A 227 2.21 5.67 24.83
CA ILE A 227 1.81 4.30 24.53
C ILE A 227 1.69 3.42 25.77
N MET A 228 0.93 2.33 25.62
CA MET A 228 0.77 1.26 26.60
C MET A 228 0.82 -0.11 25.90
N GLN A 229 1.13 -1.16 26.64
CA GLN A 229 0.91 -2.53 26.18
C GLN A 229 -0.60 -2.87 26.17
N ALA A 230 -0.97 -4.00 25.57
CA ALA A 230 -2.36 -4.48 25.53
C ALA A 230 -2.99 -4.71 26.91
N ASP A 231 -2.18 -4.94 27.95
CA ASP A 231 -2.61 -5.06 29.35
C ASP A 231 -2.89 -3.70 30.03
N GLY A 232 -2.69 -2.58 29.32
CA GLY A 232 -2.83 -1.23 29.83
C GLY A 232 -1.64 -0.74 30.66
N MET A 233 -0.53 -1.48 30.70
CA MET A 233 0.67 -1.13 31.46
C MET A 233 1.74 -0.50 30.56
N LYS A 234 2.57 0.36 31.15
CA LYS A 234 3.74 0.91 30.45
C LYS A 234 4.75 -0.19 30.12
N ILE A 235 5.57 0.03 29.09
CA ILE A 235 6.65 -0.89 28.72
C ILE A 235 7.83 -0.62 29.66
N VAL A 236 7.99 -1.40 30.72
CA VAL A 236 9.10 -1.25 31.68
C VAL A 236 10.34 -2.03 31.27
N ASP A 237 10.15 -3.17 30.61
CA ASP A 237 11.25 -4.07 30.22
C ASP A 237 12.13 -3.41 29.14
N PRO A 238 13.42 -3.16 29.42
CA PRO A 238 14.34 -2.54 28.46
C PRO A 238 14.53 -3.36 27.18
N ASN A 239 14.39 -4.69 27.24
CA ASN A 239 14.49 -5.53 26.06
C ASN A 239 13.30 -5.32 25.11
N LYS A 240 12.09 -5.20 25.66
CA LYS A 240 10.88 -4.87 24.89
C LYS A 240 10.97 -3.48 24.28
N GLN A 241 11.45 -2.49 25.05
CA GLN A 241 11.67 -1.13 24.54
C GLN A 241 12.66 -1.11 23.39
N LYS A 242 13.81 -1.78 23.55
CA LYS A 242 14.83 -1.88 22.51
C LYS A 242 14.31 -2.59 21.27
N ALA A 243 13.61 -3.72 21.44
CA ALA A 243 13.03 -4.46 20.32
C ALA A 243 12.02 -3.61 19.52
N LEU A 244 11.14 -2.88 20.21
CA LEU A 244 10.16 -2.00 19.56
C LEU A 244 10.83 -0.79 18.90
N SER A 245 11.83 -0.18 19.55
CA SER A 245 12.61 0.94 18.99
C SER A 245 13.35 0.52 17.72
N SER A 246 14.12 -0.57 17.78
CA SER A 246 14.82 -1.09 16.60
C SER A 246 13.87 -1.50 15.49
N ARG A 247 12.66 -1.98 15.84
CA ARG A 247 11.64 -2.28 14.83
C ARG A 247 11.16 -1.01 14.13
N LEU A 248 10.76 0.00 14.89
CA LEU A 248 10.32 1.28 14.33
C LEU A 248 11.42 1.91 13.47
N GLU A 249 12.67 1.88 13.92
CA GLU A 249 13.81 2.38 13.14
C GLU A 249 13.93 1.67 11.79
N MET A 250 13.91 0.34 11.77
CA MET A 250 14.00 -0.44 10.54
C MET A 250 12.86 -0.11 9.55
N GLU A 251 11.62 -0.01 10.05
CA GLU A 251 10.44 0.28 9.22
C GLU A 251 10.48 1.69 8.65
N LEU A 252 11.02 2.66 9.40
CA LEU A 252 11.09 4.05 8.97
C LEU A 252 12.31 4.37 8.09
N VAL A 253 13.39 3.58 8.19
CA VAL A 253 14.56 3.70 7.31
C VAL A 253 14.21 3.28 5.88
N ARG A 254 13.42 2.21 5.73
CA ARG A 254 13.01 1.69 4.42
C ARG A 254 11.54 1.22 4.42
N PRO A 255 10.56 2.16 4.41
CA PRO A 255 9.13 1.82 4.49
C PRO A 255 8.63 0.96 3.33
N LEU A 256 9.23 1.12 2.15
CA LEU A 256 8.93 0.38 0.94
C LEU A 256 10.24 -0.11 0.31
N ARG A 257 10.20 -1.19 -0.48
CA ARG A 257 11.36 -1.65 -1.26
C ARG A 257 11.04 -1.53 -2.74
N VAL A 258 11.87 -0.80 -3.49
CA VAL A 258 11.74 -0.62 -4.94
C VAL A 258 12.94 -1.26 -5.62
N ALA A 259 12.70 -2.00 -6.69
CA ALA A 259 13.75 -2.58 -7.54
C ALA A 259 13.23 -2.72 -8.97
N VAL A 260 14.11 -2.54 -9.96
CA VAL A 260 13.83 -2.82 -11.37
C VAL A 260 14.71 -3.98 -11.81
N VAL A 261 14.08 -5.07 -12.23
CA VAL A 261 14.73 -6.34 -12.57
C VAL A 261 14.49 -6.71 -14.03
N SER A 262 15.39 -7.50 -14.61
CA SER A 262 15.18 -8.11 -15.92
C SER A 262 14.42 -9.41 -15.80
N ARG A 263 13.44 -9.62 -16.67
CA ARG A 263 12.70 -10.86 -16.83
C ARG A 263 12.84 -11.33 -18.28
N GLY A 264 13.97 -11.98 -18.57
CA GLY A 264 14.31 -12.32 -19.96
C GLY A 264 14.54 -11.03 -20.77
N PRO A 265 13.82 -10.83 -21.90
CA PRO A 265 13.91 -9.59 -22.66
C PRO A 265 13.18 -8.43 -21.99
N ASP A 266 12.25 -8.67 -21.05
CA ASP A 266 11.40 -7.62 -20.51
C ASP A 266 11.99 -6.98 -19.25
N THR A 267 11.59 -5.74 -18.97
CA THR A 267 11.90 -5.04 -17.71
C THR A 267 10.69 -5.02 -16.79
N GLU A 268 10.90 -5.45 -15.55
CA GLU A 268 9.87 -5.53 -14.52
C GLU A 268 10.23 -4.62 -13.34
N LEU A 269 9.34 -3.68 -13.01
CA LEU A 269 9.40 -2.90 -11.77
C LEU A 269 8.73 -3.71 -10.66
N MET A 270 9.43 -3.85 -9.54
CA MET A 270 8.95 -4.48 -8.33
C MET A 270 8.91 -3.47 -7.18
N VAL A 271 7.75 -3.32 -6.56
CA VAL A 271 7.59 -2.55 -5.32
C VAL A 271 7.05 -3.50 -4.25
N ALA A 272 7.76 -3.67 -3.14
CA ALA A 272 7.31 -4.47 -2.00
C ALA A 272 6.84 -3.53 -0.87
N ASN A 273 5.58 -3.69 -0.50
CA ASN A 273 4.89 -2.94 0.54
C ASN A 273 4.63 -3.84 1.74
N PRO A 274 5.21 -3.58 2.93
CA PRO A 274 4.94 -4.41 4.10
C PRO A 274 3.47 -4.29 4.51
N VAL A 275 2.85 -5.43 4.77
CA VAL A 275 1.42 -5.56 5.05
C VAL A 275 1.22 -5.67 6.57
N GLU A 276 0.15 -5.08 7.09
CA GLU A 276 -0.27 -5.31 8.47
C GLU A 276 -0.81 -6.74 8.66
N LEU A 277 -0.88 -7.25 9.89
CA LEU A 277 -1.46 -8.57 10.19
C LEU A 277 -2.91 -8.81 9.68
N SER A 278 -3.71 -7.76 9.44
CA SER A 278 -5.05 -7.87 8.82
C SER A 278 -5.03 -8.04 7.30
N GLY A 279 -3.84 -8.03 6.69
CA GLY A 279 -3.66 -8.24 5.26
C GLY A 279 -3.80 -6.96 4.42
N LYS A 280 -3.88 -5.77 5.03
CA LYS A 280 -3.91 -4.49 4.32
C LYS A 280 -2.52 -3.87 4.26
N GLY A 281 -2.07 -3.55 3.05
CA GLY A 281 -0.85 -2.79 2.81
C GLY A 281 -1.07 -1.29 2.92
N ARG A 282 0.03 -0.54 2.79
CA ARG A 282 0.00 0.93 2.68
C ARG A 282 -0.90 1.39 1.53
N PRO A 283 -1.79 2.39 1.73
CA PRO A 283 -2.69 2.86 0.70
C PRO A 283 -1.97 3.61 -0.42
N LEU A 284 -2.62 3.71 -1.59
CA LEU A 284 -2.21 4.49 -2.76
C LEU A 284 -0.86 4.10 -3.42
N VAL A 285 -0.23 3.00 -3.01
CA VAL A 285 1.07 2.59 -3.59
C VAL A 285 0.97 2.37 -5.11
N PHE A 286 -0.06 1.66 -5.60
CA PHE A 286 -0.21 1.47 -7.04
C PHE A 286 -0.52 2.77 -7.80
N HIS A 287 -1.31 3.66 -7.21
CA HIS A 287 -1.58 4.99 -7.76
C HIS A 287 -0.28 5.81 -7.93
N ASP A 288 0.60 5.78 -6.94
CA ASP A 288 1.87 6.49 -6.97
C ASP A 288 2.84 5.88 -7.98
N ILE A 289 2.82 4.55 -8.14
CA ILE A 289 3.59 3.85 -9.17
C ILE A 289 3.14 4.29 -10.57
N THR A 290 1.82 4.30 -10.84
CA THR A 290 1.29 4.71 -12.16
C THR A 290 1.58 6.19 -12.45
N LEU A 291 1.55 7.05 -11.43
CA LEU A 291 1.92 8.46 -11.57
C LEU A 291 3.40 8.62 -11.95
N ALA A 292 4.30 7.98 -11.21
CA ALA A 292 5.73 8.04 -11.45
C ALA A 292 6.10 7.57 -12.87
N LEU A 293 5.51 6.46 -13.31
CA LEU A 293 5.76 5.92 -14.65
C LEU A 293 5.17 6.82 -15.75
N THR A 294 4.02 7.45 -15.51
CA THR A 294 3.45 8.47 -16.40
C THR A 294 4.40 9.66 -16.56
N MET A 295 5.01 10.14 -15.48
CA MET A 295 5.99 11.24 -15.52
C MET A 295 7.25 10.87 -16.30
N LEU A 296 7.70 9.61 -16.20
CA LEU A 296 8.83 9.09 -16.96
C LEU A 296 8.52 8.76 -18.42
N ASN A 297 7.25 8.88 -18.83
CA ASN A 297 6.80 8.43 -20.14
C ASN A 297 7.07 6.93 -20.38
N SER A 298 6.96 6.13 -19.32
CA SER A 298 7.10 4.67 -19.36
C SER A 298 5.72 4.03 -19.39
N CYS A 299 5.47 3.19 -20.39
CA CYS A 299 4.20 2.49 -20.53
C CYS A 299 4.15 1.26 -19.62
N ILE A 300 2.94 0.97 -19.11
CA ILE A 300 2.66 -0.21 -18.28
C ILE A 300 1.90 -1.21 -19.16
N PHE A 301 2.47 -2.38 -19.38
CA PHE A 301 1.80 -3.44 -20.14
C PHE A 301 0.89 -4.29 -19.25
N SER A 302 1.35 -4.60 -18.05
CA SER A 302 0.54 -5.31 -17.06
C SER A 302 1.05 -5.01 -15.66
N ALA A 303 0.14 -5.11 -14.69
CA ALA A 303 0.49 -5.03 -13.29
C ALA A 303 -0.22 -6.12 -12.50
N GLU A 304 0.48 -6.74 -11.58
CA GLU A 304 -0.07 -7.76 -10.71
C GLU A 304 0.32 -7.49 -9.26
N ILE A 305 -0.65 -7.60 -8.36
CA ILE A 305 -0.48 -7.35 -6.94
C ILE A 305 -0.63 -8.68 -6.24
N ARG A 306 0.47 -9.19 -5.69
CA ARG A 306 0.51 -10.48 -5.00
C ARG A 306 0.96 -10.33 -3.56
N ARG A 307 0.43 -11.18 -2.68
CA ARG A 307 0.98 -11.35 -1.34
C ARG A 307 2.12 -12.36 -1.37
N ARG A 308 3.25 -12.00 -0.77
CA ARG A 308 4.44 -12.86 -0.70
C ARG A 308 5.08 -12.78 0.67
N MET A 309 5.46 -13.93 1.21
CA MET A 309 6.35 -13.97 2.36
C MET A 309 7.78 -13.67 1.90
N ILE A 310 8.39 -12.64 2.46
CA ILE A 310 9.81 -12.31 2.28
C ILE A 310 10.43 -12.34 3.68
N GLY A 311 11.17 -13.42 3.95
CA GLY A 311 11.64 -13.71 5.31
C GLY A 311 10.47 -14.11 6.22
N ASP A 312 10.36 -13.43 7.36
CA ASP A 312 9.32 -13.64 8.37
C ASP A 312 8.09 -12.71 8.18
N ARG A 313 8.02 -11.97 7.07
CA ARG A 313 7.00 -10.94 6.85
C ARG A 313 6.25 -11.10 5.55
N GLU A 314 4.98 -10.72 5.59
CA GLU A 314 4.13 -10.63 4.41
C GLU A 314 4.27 -9.26 3.75
N PHE A 315 4.43 -9.28 2.43
CA PHE A 315 4.49 -8.09 1.58
C PHE A 315 3.44 -8.17 0.50
N GLU A 316 2.81 -7.03 0.22
CA GLU A 316 2.06 -6.79 -0.99
C GLU A 316 3.06 -6.33 -2.05
N VAL A 317 3.33 -7.20 -3.01
CA VAL A 317 4.32 -6.98 -4.06
C VAL A 317 3.61 -6.59 -5.35
N TYR A 318 3.85 -5.36 -5.78
CA TYR A 318 3.43 -4.83 -7.06
C TYR A 318 4.47 -5.21 -8.10
N ARG A 319 4.08 -6.02 -9.07
CA ARG A 319 4.92 -6.41 -10.21
C ARG A 319 4.36 -5.74 -11.44
N VAL A 320 5.11 -4.80 -11.99
CA VAL A 320 4.68 -3.98 -13.13
C VAL A 320 5.60 -4.27 -14.30
N LEU A 321 5.04 -4.86 -15.34
CA LEU A 321 5.73 -5.11 -16.60
C LEU A 321 5.75 -3.82 -17.41
N LEU A 322 6.95 -3.32 -17.71
CA LEU A 322 7.15 -2.10 -18.48
C LEU A 322 7.35 -2.45 -19.96
N ASP A 323 6.84 -1.59 -20.83
CA ASP A 323 7.03 -1.73 -22.28
C ASP A 323 8.48 -1.39 -22.68
N GLU A 324 9.10 -2.25 -23.51
CA GLU A 324 10.44 -2.08 -24.09
C GLU A 324 10.39 -1.79 -25.61
N GLY A 325 9.40 -1.04 -26.10
CA GLY A 325 9.44 -0.52 -27.47
C GLY A 325 10.75 0.23 -27.76
N GLU A 326 11.45 -0.14 -28.85
CA GLU A 326 12.78 0.34 -29.30
C GLU A 326 13.73 0.83 -28.18
N GLY A 327 13.97 -0.04 -27.19
CA GLY A 327 14.95 0.19 -26.12
C GLY A 327 14.45 1.14 -25.03
N LEU A 328 14.73 0.79 -23.78
CA LEU A 328 14.45 1.68 -22.63
C LEU A 328 15.12 3.04 -22.83
N ALA A 329 14.34 4.05 -23.24
CA ALA A 329 14.78 5.44 -23.27
C ALA A 329 15.17 5.94 -21.86
N VAL A 330 14.69 5.27 -20.80
CA VAL A 330 14.89 5.64 -19.40
C VAL A 330 15.80 4.63 -18.69
N PRO A 331 16.93 5.06 -18.10
CA PRO A 331 17.78 4.16 -17.31
C PRO A 331 17.03 3.57 -16.10
N ARG A 332 17.25 2.27 -15.80
CA ARG A 332 16.58 1.58 -14.67
C ARG A 332 16.67 2.32 -13.34
N ARG A 333 17.85 2.84 -13.03
CA ARG A 333 18.09 3.63 -11.82
C ARG A 333 17.20 4.88 -11.74
N LYS A 334 16.93 5.53 -12.87
CA LYS A 334 16.04 6.69 -12.95
C LYS A 334 14.58 6.29 -12.68
N ILE A 335 14.17 5.10 -13.13
CA ILE A 335 12.84 4.54 -12.82
C ILE A 335 12.73 4.27 -11.31
N GLU A 336 13.69 3.57 -10.72
CA GLU A 336 13.73 3.29 -9.28
C GLU A 336 13.68 4.56 -8.44
N GLU A 337 14.52 5.55 -8.77
CA GLU A 337 14.60 6.82 -8.02
C GLU A 337 13.31 7.64 -8.14
N GLN A 338 12.69 7.72 -9.33
CA GLN A 338 11.42 8.44 -9.51
C GLN A 338 10.28 7.77 -8.76
N VAL A 339 10.13 6.44 -8.92
CA VAL A 339 9.07 5.67 -8.24
C VAL A 339 9.24 5.80 -6.73
N TRP A 340 10.47 5.70 -6.23
CA TRP A 340 10.78 5.91 -4.82
C TRP A 340 10.38 7.31 -4.34
N LYS A 341 10.80 8.37 -5.04
CA LYS A 341 10.47 9.75 -4.64
C LYS A 341 8.96 9.99 -4.63
N MET A 342 8.23 9.45 -5.62
CA MET A 342 6.78 9.56 -5.70
C MET A 342 6.11 8.85 -4.52
N LEU A 343 6.51 7.60 -4.23
CA LEU A 343 6.01 6.84 -3.10
C LEU A 343 6.27 7.55 -1.77
N MET A 344 7.44 8.19 -1.61
CA MET A 344 7.79 8.93 -0.40
C MET A 344 7.19 10.35 -0.35
N GLY A 345 6.55 10.83 -1.42
CA GLY A 345 6.03 12.20 -1.50
C GLY A 345 7.13 13.27 -1.50
N TRP A 346 8.30 12.94 -2.04
CA TRP A 346 9.48 13.82 -2.06
C TRP A 346 9.62 14.65 -3.33
N GLU A 347 8.75 14.45 -4.31
CA GLU A 347 8.64 15.28 -5.50
C GLU A 347 7.79 16.51 -5.19
N GLN A 348 8.45 17.66 -5.14
CA GLN A 348 7.85 18.99 -5.14
C GLN A 348 8.65 19.87 -6.09
#